data_AF-A0A2N3VVP6-F1
#
_entry.id   AF-A0A2N3VVP6-F1
#
_cell.length_a   1.000
_cell.length_b   1.000
_cell.length_c   1.000
_cell.angle_alpha   90.00
_cell.angle_beta   90.00
_cell.angle_gamma   90.00
#
_symmetry.space_group_name_H-M   'P 1'
#
loop_
_entity.id
_entity.type
_entity.pdbx_description
1 polymer ?
#
loop_
_entity_poly.entity_id
_entity_poly.type
_entity_poly.pdbx_seq_one_letter_code
_entity_poly.pdbx_strand_id
1 'polypeptide(L)'
;MPRMLRHGSSVGADLPPDEAVTVDAPDGPMGEALAAVHAGDRGPAAALLAGTRERAEWERRSTYVTQLAAAALHSPGWLDGWLAESPEDPDAVLVKAELCVHQAWEIRSAARARDVAPEQFQAFFALLGDAVPVASAAARLNPTDPVPWQIALTHARGSQAPREVFDAYWAEAVARSPHHYGCHAAALQYLSEKWYGSHGEMFAFAERAAESALPGSKLHALPLLAAVEYVVVSDDPRQSPVERARIDAAVERGLELSAWYEPGDPDAADFRNHLVLMLILHERWAEALDVFRAIGVRARTYPWAYLGEPRTEFVELRSGVRMQLASRTPLFSRAGRVGGPASVRGPGSAGSAAASGDARTPSLRSLAIAAAPPHEVAEAALMCGVSLRIAPAPPGMSYVELVPDPSPGRRAALARDDRLTAAADSFTTGEKWAALVLRRTGPRYGFTLLQKGKETAAHQWDPAAPVTDHAVAASTAQALAAAFSVRDARPLVTLLRGADSPARRQADLVAALGLPPLPAGFGERDEVLRTVPGAQLLARRGVLRGIRDSLSTDLGTPAIPVPRPRRWWRLRVAALAVLVPASVYAWTTPDCYRATIPTLASLFLASQLRTAWRGRGGG
;
A
#
# COMPACT_ATOMS: atom_id res chain seq x y z
N MET A 1 11.57 -8.30 -19.75
CA MET A 1 10.32 -7.94 -20.45
C MET A 1 9.45 -9.14 -20.86
N PRO A 2 9.82 -10.07 -21.77
CA PRO A 2 8.88 -11.11 -22.24
C PRO A 2 8.37 -12.08 -21.17
N ARG A 3 9.18 -12.38 -20.15
CA ARG A 3 8.85 -13.25 -19.01
C ARG A 3 7.86 -12.59 -18.04
N MET A 4 8.13 -11.34 -17.65
CA MET A 4 7.24 -10.52 -16.80
C MET A 4 5.82 -10.43 -17.39
N LEU A 5 5.75 -10.28 -18.70
CA LEU A 5 4.51 -10.14 -19.44
C LEU A 5 3.69 -11.43 -19.55
N ARG A 6 4.34 -12.60 -19.45
CA ARG A 6 3.68 -13.91 -19.49
C ARG A 6 3.25 -14.34 -18.08
N HIS A 7 4.09 -14.09 -17.09
CA HIS A 7 3.95 -14.64 -15.73
C HIS A 7 3.44 -13.62 -14.71
N GLY A 8 3.42 -12.32 -15.04
CA GLY A 8 3.08 -11.25 -14.10
C GLY A 8 1.67 -11.32 -13.52
N SER A 9 0.69 -11.78 -14.31
CA SER A 9 -0.68 -12.00 -13.83
C SER A 9 -0.87 -13.28 -13.02
N SER A 10 0.01 -14.27 -13.19
CA SER A 10 -0.06 -15.54 -12.44
C SER A 10 0.75 -15.52 -11.14
N VAL A 11 1.84 -14.74 -11.09
CA VAL A 11 2.67 -14.62 -9.90
C VAL A 11 1.94 -13.78 -8.85
N GLY A 12 1.65 -14.39 -7.70
CA GLY A 12 0.89 -13.76 -6.62
C GLY A 12 -0.57 -13.47 -6.99
N ALA A 13 -1.18 -14.27 -7.87
CA ALA A 13 -2.61 -14.16 -8.20
C ALA A 13 -3.53 -14.49 -7.01
N ASP A 14 -2.97 -15.19 -6.03
CA ASP A 14 -3.61 -15.58 -4.77
C ASP A 14 -3.49 -14.53 -3.67
N LEU A 15 -2.75 -13.44 -3.90
CA LEU A 15 -2.67 -12.33 -2.96
C LEU A 15 -4.00 -11.56 -2.88
N PRO A 16 -4.37 -11.05 -1.70
CA PRO A 16 -5.53 -10.19 -1.57
C PRO A 16 -5.33 -8.87 -2.35
N PRO A 17 -6.43 -8.27 -2.85
CA PRO A 17 -6.38 -7.05 -3.63
C PRO A 17 -5.74 -5.90 -2.85
N ASP A 18 -4.98 -5.06 -3.55
CA ASP A 18 -4.23 -3.93 -3.03
C ASP A 18 -5.14 -2.91 -2.31
N GLU A 19 -6.38 -2.76 -2.77
CA GLU A 19 -7.39 -1.89 -2.16
C GLU A 19 -7.88 -2.39 -0.79
N ALA A 20 -7.76 -3.69 -0.51
CA ALA A 20 -8.13 -4.26 0.79
C ALA A 20 -7.03 -4.13 1.84
N VAL A 21 -5.82 -3.71 1.46
CA VAL A 21 -4.72 -3.51 2.40
C VAL A 21 -5.02 -2.33 3.33
N THR A 22 -4.92 -2.58 4.62
CA THR A 22 -5.11 -1.62 5.71
C THR A 22 -3.85 -1.54 6.55
N VAL A 23 -3.48 -0.34 6.97
CA VAL A 23 -2.34 -0.08 7.87
C VAL A 23 -2.84 -0.07 9.30
N ASP A 24 -2.19 -0.84 10.17
CA ASP A 24 -2.46 -0.91 11.62
C ASP A 24 -3.93 -1.15 11.98
N ALA A 25 -4.63 -1.95 11.16
CA ALA A 25 -6.00 -2.30 11.44
C ALA A 25 -6.11 -3.01 12.80
N PRO A 26 -7.04 -2.56 13.68
CA PRO A 26 -7.32 -3.24 14.92
C PRO A 26 -7.88 -4.64 14.66
N ASP A 27 -7.78 -5.53 15.65
CA ASP A 27 -8.57 -6.76 15.63
C ASP A 27 -10.07 -6.44 15.87
N GLY A 28 -10.93 -7.45 15.72
CA GLY A 28 -12.38 -7.26 15.83
C GLY A 28 -12.81 -6.59 17.15
N PRO A 29 -12.45 -7.16 18.32
CA PRO A 29 -12.81 -6.58 19.61
C PRO A 29 -12.28 -5.16 19.80
N MET A 30 -11.01 -4.91 19.45
CA MET A 30 -10.43 -3.57 19.58
C MET A 30 -11.07 -2.58 18.62
N GLY A 31 -11.45 -3.00 17.41
CA GLY A 31 -12.18 -2.15 16.46
C GLY A 31 -13.54 -1.71 16.99
N GLU A 32 -14.27 -2.62 17.63
CA GLU A 32 -15.54 -2.31 18.30
C GLU A 32 -15.34 -1.35 19.48
N ALA A 33 -14.31 -1.57 20.30
CA ALA A 33 -13.98 -0.68 21.40
C ALA A 33 -13.55 0.71 20.92
N LEU A 34 -12.76 0.81 19.84
CA LEU A 34 -12.41 2.07 19.22
C LEU A 34 -13.66 2.81 18.71
N ALA A 35 -14.58 2.11 18.04
CA ALA A 35 -15.83 2.72 17.60
C ALA A 35 -16.67 3.25 18.78
N ALA A 36 -16.73 2.51 19.89
CA ALA A 36 -17.46 2.92 21.09
C ALA A 36 -16.84 4.15 21.76
N VAL A 37 -15.50 4.22 21.91
CA VAL A 37 -14.85 5.39 22.53
C VAL A 37 -15.04 6.66 21.69
N HIS A 38 -15.08 6.55 20.35
CA HIS A 38 -15.43 7.68 19.48
C HIS A 38 -16.88 8.15 19.64
N ALA A 39 -17.78 7.25 20.07
CA ALA A 39 -19.15 7.57 20.46
C ALA A 39 -19.27 8.06 21.92
N GLY A 40 -18.16 8.15 22.67
CA GLY A 40 -18.13 8.57 24.07
C GLY A 40 -18.37 7.43 25.08
N ASP A 41 -18.48 6.19 24.62
CA ASP A 41 -18.64 5.01 25.49
C ASP A 41 -17.30 4.29 25.70
N ARG A 42 -16.82 4.33 26.95
CA ARG A 42 -15.59 3.68 27.40
C ARG A 42 -15.79 2.23 27.85
N GLY A 43 -17.03 1.78 28.04
CA GLY A 43 -17.35 0.48 28.61
C GLY A 43 -16.67 -0.69 27.89
N PRO A 44 -16.73 -0.77 26.54
CA PRO A 44 -16.06 -1.83 25.79
C PRO A 44 -14.53 -1.81 25.94
N ALA A 45 -13.90 -0.62 25.92
CA ALA A 45 -12.44 -0.50 26.10
C ALA A 45 -12.01 -0.93 27.51
N ALA A 46 -12.74 -0.50 28.54
CA ALA A 46 -12.51 -0.90 29.92
C ALA A 46 -12.65 -2.42 30.11
N ALA A 47 -13.70 -3.03 29.54
CA ALA A 47 -13.92 -4.47 29.62
C ALA A 47 -12.80 -5.27 28.93
N LEU A 48 -12.29 -4.81 27.78
CA LEU A 48 -11.16 -5.45 27.10
C LEU A 48 -9.88 -5.37 27.93
N LEU A 49 -9.53 -4.18 28.43
CA LEU A 49 -8.32 -4.02 29.25
C LEU A 49 -8.41 -4.82 30.55
N ALA A 50 -9.56 -4.82 31.23
CA ALA A 50 -9.78 -5.63 32.42
C ALA A 50 -9.60 -7.13 32.11
N GLY A 51 -10.19 -7.62 31.01
CA GLY A 51 -10.06 -9.01 30.59
C GLY A 51 -8.62 -9.43 30.27
N THR A 52 -7.85 -8.56 29.59
CA THR A 52 -6.43 -8.85 29.32
C THR A 52 -5.59 -8.87 30.61
N ARG A 53 -5.89 -7.98 31.57
CA ARG A 53 -5.24 -7.97 32.89
C ARG A 53 -5.53 -9.24 33.68
N GLU A 54 -6.80 -9.63 33.78
CA GLU A 54 -7.23 -10.79 34.58
C GLU A 54 -6.64 -12.11 34.06
N ARG A 55 -6.45 -12.21 32.74
CA ARG A 55 -5.88 -13.40 32.08
C ARG A 55 -4.37 -13.32 31.85
N ALA A 56 -3.73 -12.24 32.28
CA ALA A 56 -2.32 -11.97 32.04
C ALA A 56 -1.92 -12.02 30.55
N GLU A 57 -2.80 -11.55 29.65
CA GLU A 57 -2.58 -11.45 28.21
C GLU A 57 -1.74 -10.21 27.87
N TRP A 58 -0.52 -10.14 28.41
CA TRP A 58 0.31 -8.92 28.38
C TRP A 58 0.62 -8.39 26.99
N GLU A 59 0.84 -9.29 26.01
CA GLU A 59 1.06 -8.93 24.61
C GLU A 59 -0.12 -8.16 23.99
N ARG A 60 -1.34 -8.66 24.23
CA ARG A 60 -2.56 -8.02 23.74
C ARG A 60 -2.83 -6.73 24.50
N ARG A 61 -2.60 -6.74 25.81
CA ARG A 61 -2.74 -5.56 26.66
C ARG A 61 -1.85 -4.42 26.17
N SER A 62 -0.57 -4.68 25.92
CA SER A 62 0.37 -3.69 25.35
C SER A 62 -0.16 -3.12 24.03
N THR A 63 -0.59 -3.99 23.13
CA THR A 63 -1.14 -3.61 21.83
C THR A 63 -2.40 -2.73 21.95
N TYR A 64 -3.34 -3.10 22.82
CA TYR A 64 -4.58 -2.35 23.04
C TYR A 64 -4.34 -1.00 23.72
N VAL A 65 -3.41 -0.94 24.69
CA VAL A 65 -3.02 0.30 25.36
C VAL A 65 -2.46 1.31 24.37
N THR A 66 -1.53 0.90 23.49
CA THR A 66 -0.98 1.77 22.44
C THR A 66 -2.06 2.27 21.48
N GLN A 67 -2.99 1.40 21.04
CA GLN A 67 -4.10 1.80 20.15
C GLN A 67 -5.08 2.77 20.81
N LEU A 68 -5.43 2.55 22.08
CA LEU A 68 -6.30 3.44 22.85
C LEU A 68 -5.61 4.78 23.12
N ALA A 69 -4.31 4.79 23.42
CA ALA A 69 -3.55 6.02 23.57
C ALA A 69 -3.48 6.82 22.25
N ALA A 70 -3.30 6.15 21.11
CA ALA A 70 -3.34 6.80 19.79
C ALA A 70 -4.73 7.41 19.49
N ALA A 71 -5.82 6.75 19.89
CA ALA A 71 -7.16 7.31 19.78
C ALA A 71 -7.37 8.51 20.71
N ALA A 72 -6.87 8.43 21.95
CA ALA A 72 -6.97 9.52 22.92
C ALA A 72 -6.14 10.76 22.51
N LEU A 73 -5.07 10.59 21.72
CA LEU A 73 -4.28 11.70 21.19
C LEU A 73 -5.13 12.68 20.36
N HIS A 74 -6.10 12.16 19.60
CA HIS A 74 -6.96 12.95 18.72
C HIS A 74 -8.30 13.31 19.39
N SER A 75 -8.72 12.55 20.39
CA SER A 75 -10.01 12.72 21.09
C SER A 75 -9.89 12.29 22.55
N PRO A 76 -9.32 13.12 23.44
CA PRO A 76 -8.99 12.71 24.81
C PRO A 76 -10.20 12.64 25.76
N GLY A 77 -11.34 13.24 25.40
CA GLY A 77 -12.45 13.47 26.32
C GLY A 77 -13.05 12.21 26.97
N TRP A 78 -13.04 11.07 26.29
CA TRP A 78 -13.52 9.80 26.87
C TRP A 78 -12.57 9.27 27.97
N LEU A 79 -11.26 9.44 27.79
CA LEU A 79 -10.25 8.99 28.76
C LEU A 79 -10.22 9.92 29.97
N ASP A 80 -10.31 11.24 29.75
CA ASP A 80 -10.39 12.21 30.83
C ASP A 80 -11.68 12.02 31.65
N GLY A 81 -12.80 11.69 31.00
CA GLY A 81 -14.05 11.32 31.68
C GLY A 81 -13.91 10.04 32.52
N TRP A 82 -13.25 9.01 31.99
CA TRP A 82 -12.98 7.77 32.73
C TRP A 82 -12.12 8.03 33.98
N LEU A 83 -11.04 8.82 33.84
CA LEU A 83 -10.18 9.19 34.97
C LEU A 83 -10.88 10.11 35.97
N ALA A 84 -11.83 10.94 35.55
CA ALA A 84 -12.61 11.77 36.47
C ALA A 84 -13.58 10.93 37.32
N GLU A 85 -14.18 9.89 36.73
CA GLU A 85 -15.09 8.97 37.42
C GLU A 85 -14.33 7.95 38.30
N SER A 86 -13.15 7.52 37.87
CA SER A 86 -12.33 6.52 38.57
C SER A 86 -10.84 6.86 38.47
N PRO A 87 -10.34 7.79 39.30
CA PRO A 87 -8.97 8.31 39.20
C PRO A 87 -7.86 7.27 39.43
N GLU A 88 -8.17 6.20 40.17
CA GLU A 88 -7.24 5.10 40.47
C GLU A 88 -7.55 3.83 39.67
N ASP A 89 -8.33 3.93 38.58
CA ASP A 89 -8.54 2.80 37.69
C ASP A 89 -7.20 2.39 37.03
N PRO A 90 -6.70 1.16 37.25
CA PRO A 90 -5.41 0.72 36.73
C PRO A 90 -5.32 0.71 35.20
N ASP A 91 -6.43 0.51 34.49
CA ASP A 91 -6.46 0.46 33.03
C ASP A 91 -6.46 1.88 32.44
N ALA A 92 -7.29 2.77 32.99
CA ALA A 92 -7.33 4.17 32.58
C ALA A 92 -6.00 4.88 32.80
N VAL A 93 -5.38 4.68 33.99
CA VAL A 93 -4.07 5.27 34.32
C VAL A 93 -2.97 4.72 33.41
N LEU A 94 -3.04 3.44 33.05
CA LEU A 94 -2.09 2.85 32.10
C LEU A 94 -2.21 3.46 30.69
N VAL A 95 -3.42 3.62 30.17
CA VAL A 95 -3.65 4.29 28.88
C VAL A 95 -3.20 5.75 28.93
N LYS A 96 -3.41 6.44 30.07
CA LYS A 96 -2.92 7.81 30.26
C LYS A 96 -1.41 7.89 30.27
N ALA A 97 -0.73 6.95 30.91
CA ALA A 97 0.73 6.90 30.92
C ALA A 97 1.30 6.74 29.50
N GLU A 98 0.73 5.83 28.71
CA GLU A 98 1.12 5.64 27.30
C GLU A 98 0.83 6.90 26.48
N LEU A 99 -0.35 7.51 26.66
CA LEU A 99 -0.72 8.77 25.98
C LEU A 99 0.28 9.89 26.28
N CYS A 100 0.67 10.10 27.54
CA CYS A 100 1.60 11.16 27.91
C CYS A 100 2.97 10.98 27.24
N VAL A 101 3.48 9.74 27.20
CA VAL A 101 4.73 9.44 26.49
C VAL A 101 4.55 9.62 24.99
N HIS A 102 3.44 9.12 24.41
CA HIS A 102 3.14 9.24 22.99
C HIS A 102 3.04 10.70 22.52
N GLN A 103 2.35 11.56 23.30
CA GLN A 103 2.27 13.01 23.05
C GLN A 103 3.65 13.66 22.95
N ALA A 104 4.57 13.29 23.84
CA ALA A 104 5.94 13.80 23.78
C ALA A 104 6.61 13.39 22.45
N TRP A 105 6.53 12.10 22.09
CA TRP A 105 7.13 11.60 20.85
C TRP A 105 6.55 12.22 19.58
N GLU A 106 5.26 12.53 19.58
CA GLU A 106 4.60 13.25 18.47
C GLU A 106 5.13 14.68 18.30
N ILE A 107 5.34 15.42 19.39
CA ILE A 107 5.92 16.78 19.32
C ILE A 107 7.36 16.74 18.80
N ARG A 108 8.17 15.78 19.27
CA ARG A 108 9.53 15.58 18.78
C ARG A 108 9.55 15.16 17.31
N SER A 109 8.47 14.52 16.85
CA SER A 109 8.34 13.80 15.58
C SER A 109 9.29 12.59 15.47
N ALA A 110 9.08 11.78 14.42
CA ALA A 110 9.97 10.69 14.04
C ALA A 110 11.29 11.19 13.40
N ALA A 111 11.50 12.50 13.27
CA ALA A 111 12.72 13.06 12.72
C ALA A 111 13.96 12.75 13.59
N ARG A 112 15.13 12.80 12.95
CA ARG A 112 16.41 12.59 13.63
C ARG A 112 16.71 13.76 14.55
N ALA A 113 17.50 13.52 15.59
CA ALA A 113 17.80 14.56 16.58
C ALA A 113 18.38 15.85 15.97
N ARG A 114 19.22 15.74 14.93
CA ARG A 114 19.77 16.89 14.20
C ARG A 114 18.75 17.69 13.38
N ASP A 115 17.59 17.11 13.10
CA ASP A 115 16.54 17.66 12.26
C ASP A 115 15.32 18.15 13.08
N VAL A 116 15.42 18.11 14.43
CA VAL A 116 14.37 18.56 15.36
C VAL A 116 14.74 19.93 15.92
N ALA A 117 13.79 20.87 15.91
CA ALA A 117 14.04 22.24 16.39
C ALA A 117 14.27 22.28 17.92
N PRO A 118 15.10 23.21 18.43
CA PRO A 118 15.36 23.35 19.87
C PRO A 118 14.09 23.50 20.73
N GLU A 119 13.08 24.23 20.22
CA GLU A 119 11.81 24.46 20.92
C GLU A 119 10.98 23.17 21.02
N GLN A 120 11.04 22.31 20.00
CA GLN A 120 10.40 20.99 20.03
C GLN A 120 11.08 20.08 21.06
N PHE A 121 12.40 20.15 21.21
CA PHE A 121 13.12 19.43 22.26
C PHE A 121 12.72 19.91 23.66
N GLN A 122 12.59 21.22 23.88
CA GLN A 122 12.17 21.74 25.17
C GLN A 122 10.77 21.24 25.55
N ALA A 123 9.81 21.31 24.63
CA ALA A 123 8.46 20.81 24.84
C ALA A 123 8.44 19.28 25.05
N PHE A 124 9.26 18.54 24.30
CA PHE A 124 9.43 17.10 24.44
C PHE A 124 9.89 16.70 25.85
N PHE A 125 10.95 17.33 26.36
CA PHE A 125 11.46 17.03 27.70
C PHE A 125 10.47 17.42 28.80
N ALA A 126 9.76 18.53 28.65
CA ALA A 126 8.73 18.93 29.61
C ALA A 126 7.62 17.88 29.71
N LEU A 127 7.07 17.43 28.58
CA LEU A 127 6.03 16.40 28.56
C LEU A 127 6.51 15.04 29.10
N LEU A 128 7.75 14.66 28.82
CA LEU A 128 8.33 13.46 29.43
C LEU A 128 8.47 13.60 30.95
N GLY A 129 8.78 14.79 31.46
CA GLY A 129 8.76 15.07 32.91
C GLY A 129 7.37 14.85 33.51
N ASP A 130 6.33 15.36 32.84
CA ASP A 130 4.93 15.22 33.27
C ASP A 130 4.41 13.78 33.20
N ALA A 131 5.01 12.93 32.36
CA ALA A 131 4.64 11.52 32.24
C ALA A 131 5.09 10.65 33.43
N VAL A 132 6.17 11.04 34.15
CA VAL A 132 6.79 10.20 35.20
C VAL A 132 5.81 9.83 36.33
N PRO A 133 5.04 10.76 36.91
CA PRO A 133 4.12 10.43 37.99
C PRO A 133 3.02 9.45 37.55
N VAL A 134 2.54 9.60 36.31
CA VAL A 134 1.46 8.76 35.76
C VAL A 134 1.97 7.36 35.44
N ALA A 135 3.15 7.23 34.83
CA ALA A 135 3.78 5.93 34.57
C ALA A 135 4.09 5.18 35.89
N SER A 136 4.57 5.91 36.90
CA SER A 136 4.81 5.36 38.24
C SER A 136 3.52 4.90 38.93
N ALA A 137 2.43 5.66 38.76
CA ALA A 137 1.11 5.29 39.28
C ALA A 137 0.58 4.02 38.58
N ALA A 138 0.70 3.92 37.26
CA ALA A 138 0.31 2.74 36.49
C ALA A 138 1.03 1.46 37.00
N ALA A 139 2.34 1.55 37.23
CA ALA A 139 3.13 0.44 37.78
C ALA A 139 2.71 0.04 39.20
N ARG A 140 2.28 1.00 40.03
CA ARG A 140 1.81 0.75 41.41
C ARG A 140 0.40 0.14 41.45
N LEU A 141 -0.50 0.59 40.58
CA LEU A 141 -1.90 0.16 40.58
C LEU A 141 -2.08 -1.28 40.07
N ASN A 142 -1.15 -1.77 39.26
CA ASN A 142 -1.11 -3.18 38.85
C ASN A 142 0.34 -3.73 38.90
N PRO A 143 0.84 -4.10 40.09
CA PRO A 143 2.26 -4.45 40.27
C PRO A 143 2.75 -5.65 39.48
N THR A 144 1.88 -6.51 38.97
CA THR A 144 2.27 -7.68 38.15
C THR A 144 2.36 -7.37 36.66
N ASP A 145 1.91 -6.18 36.23
CA ASP A 145 1.82 -5.78 34.83
C ASP A 145 3.20 -5.38 34.27
N PRO A 146 3.69 -6.00 33.19
CA PRO A 146 4.92 -5.57 32.54
C PRO A 146 4.74 -4.31 31.67
N VAL A 147 3.52 -3.95 31.26
CA VAL A 147 3.27 -2.86 30.29
C VAL A 147 3.69 -1.47 30.82
N PRO A 148 3.45 -1.08 32.09
CA PRO A 148 4.04 0.15 32.64
C PRO A 148 5.55 0.26 32.47
N TRP A 149 6.27 -0.87 32.52
CA TRP A 149 7.73 -0.89 32.36
C TRP A 149 8.15 -0.79 30.89
N GLN A 150 7.36 -1.28 29.95
CA GLN A 150 7.55 -0.95 28.52
C GLN A 150 7.46 0.56 28.29
N ILE A 151 6.47 1.22 28.92
CA ILE A 151 6.29 2.68 28.86
C ILE A 151 7.50 3.37 29.49
N ALA A 152 7.95 2.90 30.66
CA ALA A 152 9.12 3.45 31.36
C ALA A 152 10.42 3.29 30.55
N LEU A 153 10.62 2.18 29.85
CA LEU A 153 11.78 1.97 28.96
C LEU A 153 11.73 2.93 27.75
N THR A 154 10.55 3.12 27.18
CA THR A 154 10.32 4.08 26.09
C THR A 154 10.55 5.52 26.55
N HIS A 155 10.09 5.86 27.76
CA HIS A 155 10.35 7.13 28.43
C HIS A 155 11.85 7.33 28.68
N ALA A 156 12.54 6.36 29.27
CA ALA A 156 13.98 6.41 29.57
C ALA A 156 14.83 6.71 28.32
N ARG A 157 14.45 6.14 27.17
CA ARG A 157 15.05 6.46 25.87
C ARG A 157 14.86 7.92 25.49
N GLY A 158 13.66 8.46 25.64
CA GLY A 158 13.35 9.85 25.30
C GLY A 158 13.97 10.86 26.26
N SER A 159 13.92 10.57 27.56
CA SER A 159 14.38 11.47 28.64
C SER A 159 15.89 11.46 28.83
N GLN A 160 16.62 10.69 28.02
CA GLN A 160 18.06 10.48 28.16
C GLN A 160 18.45 9.94 29.54
N ALA A 161 17.65 9.01 30.06
CA ALA A 161 17.94 8.40 31.35
C ALA A 161 19.30 7.67 31.31
N PRO A 162 20.09 7.77 32.40
CA PRO A 162 21.37 7.08 32.47
C PRO A 162 21.18 5.56 32.52
N ARG A 163 22.24 4.82 32.21
CA ARG A 163 22.19 3.36 32.05
C ARG A 163 21.65 2.65 33.29
N GLU A 164 21.96 3.15 34.48
CA GLU A 164 21.53 2.56 35.75
C GLU A 164 20.00 2.61 35.92
N VAL A 165 19.36 3.69 35.44
CA VAL A 165 17.90 3.83 35.48
C VAL A 165 17.26 2.89 34.46
N PHE A 166 17.83 2.80 33.27
CA PHE A 166 17.40 1.84 32.25
C PHE A 166 17.49 0.40 32.77
N ASP A 167 18.62 0.01 33.37
CA ASP A 167 18.84 -1.34 33.89
C ASP A 167 17.86 -1.67 35.03
N ALA A 168 17.51 -0.69 35.87
CA ALA A 168 16.48 -0.85 36.90
C ALA A 168 15.09 -1.09 36.29
N TYR A 169 14.66 -0.31 35.30
CA TYR A 169 13.39 -0.53 34.61
C TYR A 169 13.37 -1.86 33.85
N TRP A 170 14.50 -2.25 33.26
CA TRP A 170 14.65 -3.53 32.59
C TRP A 170 14.51 -4.70 33.56
N ALA A 171 15.13 -4.62 34.75
CA ALA A 171 15.00 -5.63 35.78
C ALA A 171 13.53 -5.80 36.23
N GLU A 172 12.80 -4.70 36.42
CA GLU A 172 11.38 -4.73 36.77
C GLU A 172 10.51 -5.35 35.66
N ALA A 173 10.80 -5.05 34.38
CA ALA A 173 10.10 -5.64 33.25
C ALA A 173 10.30 -7.17 33.19
N VAL A 174 11.55 -7.63 33.28
CA VAL A 174 11.91 -9.05 33.22
C VAL A 174 11.38 -9.81 34.43
N ALA A 175 11.37 -9.22 35.63
CA ALA A 175 10.85 -9.85 36.83
C ALA A 175 9.35 -10.21 36.72
N ARG A 176 8.58 -9.43 35.96
CA ARG A 176 7.13 -9.63 35.76
C ARG A 176 6.81 -10.54 34.59
N SER A 177 7.46 -10.29 33.45
CA SER A 177 7.26 -11.09 32.24
C SER A 177 8.57 -11.16 31.45
N PRO A 178 9.41 -12.19 31.70
CA PRO A 178 10.70 -12.36 31.04
C PRO A 178 10.62 -12.42 29.52
N HIS A 179 9.46 -12.78 28.97
CA HIS A 179 9.25 -12.98 27.54
C HIS A 179 8.33 -11.94 26.88
N HIS A 180 8.04 -10.81 27.54
CA HIS A 180 7.17 -9.77 26.99
C HIS A 180 7.84 -8.99 25.84
N TYR A 181 7.37 -9.21 24.62
CA TYR A 181 7.97 -8.67 23.40
C TYR A 181 8.08 -7.14 23.41
N GLY A 182 7.01 -6.44 23.85
CA GLY A 182 7.00 -4.97 23.90
C GLY A 182 8.11 -4.38 24.78
N CYS A 183 8.38 -4.99 25.93
CA CYS A 183 9.49 -4.57 26.81
C CYS A 183 10.85 -4.79 26.12
N HIS A 184 11.03 -5.97 25.52
CA HIS A 184 12.28 -6.29 24.81
C HIS A 184 12.51 -5.37 23.61
N ALA A 185 11.47 -5.05 22.84
CA ALA A 185 11.56 -4.14 21.70
C ALA A 185 11.90 -2.70 22.13
N ALA A 186 11.30 -2.21 23.23
CA ALA A 186 11.65 -0.91 23.82
C ALA A 186 13.10 -0.88 24.31
N ALA A 187 13.55 -1.95 24.98
CA ALA A 187 14.92 -2.08 25.45
C ALA A 187 15.94 -2.13 24.31
N LEU A 188 15.66 -2.90 23.26
CA LEU A 188 16.48 -3.00 22.05
C LEU A 188 16.74 -1.62 21.44
N GLN A 189 15.71 -0.76 21.36
CA GLN A 189 15.87 0.60 20.83
C GLN A 189 16.76 1.48 21.71
N TYR A 190 16.67 1.40 23.05
CA TYR A 190 17.57 2.13 23.95
C TYR A 190 19.04 1.73 23.73
N LEU A 191 19.28 0.43 23.55
CA LEU A 191 20.61 -0.16 23.33
C LEU A 191 21.15 -0.01 21.90
N SER A 192 20.40 0.63 21.00
CA SER A 192 20.86 0.90 19.63
C SER A 192 21.89 2.05 19.60
N GLU A 193 22.75 2.04 18.57
CA GLU A 193 23.84 3.03 18.42
C GLU A 193 23.33 4.47 18.28
N LYS A 194 22.19 4.68 17.62
CA LYS A 194 21.59 6.03 17.49
C LYS A 194 21.10 6.63 18.82
N TRP A 195 21.03 5.81 19.87
CA TRP A 195 20.64 6.20 21.22
C TRP A 195 21.82 6.07 22.17
N TYR A 196 21.83 5.07 23.07
CA TYR A 196 22.79 5.01 24.18
C TYR A 196 23.67 3.76 24.17
N GLY A 197 23.49 2.87 23.20
CA GLY A 197 24.27 1.63 23.10
C GLY A 197 25.14 1.60 21.85
N SER A 198 25.28 0.40 21.30
CA SER A 198 26.05 0.14 20.08
C SER A 198 25.38 -0.94 19.25
N HIS A 199 25.73 -1.04 17.97
CA HIS A 199 25.25 -2.15 17.14
C HIS A 199 25.60 -3.52 17.75
N GLY A 200 26.82 -3.69 18.26
CA GLY A 200 27.23 -4.93 18.93
C GLY A 200 26.37 -5.28 20.14
N GLU A 201 26.11 -4.31 21.01
CA GLU A 201 25.28 -4.49 22.21
C GLU A 201 23.83 -4.82 21.85
N MET A 202 23.24 -4.05 20.92
CA MET A 202 21.87 -4.24 20.45
C MET A 202 21.63 -5.65 19.90
N PHE A 203 22.51 -6.12 19.00
CA PHE A 203 22.37 -7.47 18.45
C PHE A 203 22.60 -8.54 19.51
N ALA A 204 23.61 -8.39 20.38
CA ALA A 204 23.88 -9.37 21.42
C ALA A 204 22.70 -9.48 22.42
N PHE A 205 22.04 -8.37 22.73
CA PHE A 205 20.79 -8.37 23.50
C PHE A 205 19.68 -9.13 22.78
N ALA A 206 19.43 -8.79 21.51
CA ALA A 206 18.39 -9.41 20.69
C ALA A 206 18.57 -10.93 20.53
N GLU A 207 19.81 -11.37 20.30
CA GLU A 207 20.16 -12.78 20.13
C GLU A 207 19.95 -13.57 21.43
N ARG A 208 20.43 -13.07 22.57
CA ARG A 208 20.21 -13.70 23.89
C ARG A 208 18.73 -13.81 24.25
N ALA A 209 17.95 -12.76 23.97
CA ALA A 209 16.51 -12.75 24.22
C ALA A 209 15.80 -13.83 23.39
N ALA A 210 16.18 -13.98 22.12
CA ALA A 210 15.61 -14.99 21.24
C ALA A 210 16.08 -16.42 21.61
N GLU A 211 17.35 -16.61 21.98
CA GLU A 211 17.89 -17.92 22.39
C GLU A 211 17.29 -18.46 23.69
N SER A 212 16.90 -17.57 24.61
CA SER A 212 16.26 -17.94 25.87
C SER A 212 14.74 -18.15 25.73
N ALA A 213 14.15 -17.86 24.58
CA ALA A 213 12.71 -17.93 24.36
C ALA A 213 12.25 -19.32 23.87
N LEU A 214 11.06 -19.72 24.30
CA LEU A 214 10.40 -20.93 23.81
C LEU A 214 10.13 -20.86 22.28
N PRO A 215 10.04 -22.00 21.59
CA PRO A 215 9.65 -22.05 20.18
C PRO A 215 8.32 -21.32 19.93
N GLY A 216 8.25 -20.57 18.82
CA GLY A 216 7.07 -19.77 18.47
C GLY A 216 6.94 -18.41 19.18
N SER A 217 7.77 -18.12 20.19
CA SER A 217 7.77 -16.81 20.86
C SER A 217 8.12 -15.66 19.92
N LYS A 218 7.42 -14.51 20.05
CA LYS A 218 7.73 -13.29 19.29
C LYS A 218 9.14 -12.77 19.53
N LEU A 219 9.80 -13.14 20.64
CA LEU A 219 11.20 -12.74 20.88
C LEU A 219 12.16 -13.23 19.81
N HIS A 220 11.84 -14.31 19.08
CA HIS A 220 12.61 -14.76 17.92
C HIS A 220 12.70 -13.71 16.81
N ALA A 221 11.82 -12.71 16.78
CA ALA A 221 11.88 -11.58 15.86
C ALA A 221 12.86 -10.47 16.28
N LEU A 222 13.39 -10.46 17.50
CA LEU A 222 14.27 -9.36 17.96
C LEU A 222 15.55 -9.23 17.13
N PRO A 223 16.27 -10.30 16.76
CA PRO A 223 17.42 -10.18 15.87
C PRO A 223 17.06 -9.55 14.52
N LEU A 224 15.85 -9.85 14.00
CA LEU A 224 15.34 -9.25 12.78
C LEU A 224 15.10 -7.74 12.96
N LEU A 225 14.52 -7.32 14.08
CA LEU A 225 14.35 -5.89 14.40
C LEU A 225 15.71 -5.17 14.51
N ALA A 226 16.70 -5.79 15.16
CA ALA A 226 18.07 -5.27 15.22
C ALA A 226 18.69 -5.14 13.82
N ALA A 227 18.43 -6.11 12.94
CA ALA A 227 18.88 -6.06 11.54
C ALA A 227 18.22 -4.94 10.74
N VAL A 228 16.91 -4.72 10.89
CA VAL A 228 16.22 -3.58 10.25
C VAL A 228 16.78 -2.26 10.76
N GLU A 229 16.94 -2.11 12.07
CA GLU A 229 17.52 -0.91 12.68
C GLU A 229 18.92 -0.61 12.11
N TYR A 230 19.77 -1.63 12.00
CA TYR A 230 21.12 -1.50 11.45
C TYR A 230 21.14 -1.18 9.94
N VAL A 231 20.36 -1.90 9.13
CA VAL A 231 20.43 -1.81 7.67
C VAL A 231 19.64 -0.63 7.11
N VAL A 232 18.50 -0.29 7.72
CA VAL A 232 17.54 0.67 7.18
C VAL A 232 17.61 2.02 7.90
N VAL A 233 17.86 2.02 9.21
CA VAL A 233 17.74 3.24 10.03
C VAL A 233 19.09 3.92 10.30
N SER A 234 20.16 3.13 10.45
CA SER A 234 21.52 3.64 10.71
C SER A 234 22.07 4.49 9.56
N ASP A 235 22.72 5.61 9.90
CA ASP A 235 23.27 6.58 8.95
C ASP A 235 24.62 6.16 8.35
N ASP A 236 25.43 5.44 9.12
CA ASP A 236 26.74 4.98 8.69
C ASP A 236 27.09 3.60 9.27
N PRO A 237 26.53 2.52 8.68
CA PRO A 237 26.79 1.15 9.11
C PRO A 237 28.27 0.74 9.06
N ARG A 238 29.14 1.57 8.44
CA ARG A 238 30.57 1.32 8.26
C ARG A 238 31.40 1.66 9.49
N GLN A 239 30.88 2.49 10.41
CA GLN A 239 31.62 2.89 11.62
C GLN A 239 31.65 1.76 12.66
N SER A 240 30.60 0.95 12.72
CA SER A 240 30.54 -0.25 13.57
C SER A 240 29.95 -1.42 12.76
N PRO A 241 30.77 -2.08 11.92
CA PRO A 241 30.28 -3.08 10.99
C PRO A 241 29.77 -4.33 11.72
N VAL A 242 28.53 -4.71 11.44
CA VAL A 242 27.96 -5.99 11.88
C VAL A 242 28.23 -7.04 10.81
N GLU A 243 28.65 -8.24 11.23
CA GLU A 243 28.90 -9.33 10.30
C GLU A 243 27.64 -9.70 9.50
N ARG A 244 27.80 -9.82 8.17
CA ARG A 244 26.70 -10.20 7.28
C ARG A 244 26.00 -11.49 7.70
N ALA A 245 26.76 -12.44 8.24
CA ALA A 245 26.25 -13.71 8.74
C ALA A 245 25.21 -13.54 9.87
N ARG A 246 25.36 -12.53 10.74
CA ARG A 246 24.37 -12.24 11.80
C ARG A 246 23.07 -11.71 11.22
N ILE A 247 23.15 -10.86 10.20
CA ILE A 247 21.98 -10.33 9.48
C ILE A 247 21.26 -11.47 8.75
N ASP A 248 22.00 -12.30 8.02
CA ASP A 248 21.42 -13.45 7.31
C ASP A 248 20.75 -14.43 8.29
N ALA A 249 21.39 -14.72 9.44
CA ALA A 249 20.81 -15.54 10.50
C ALA A 249 19.53 -14.94 11.12
N ALA A 250 19.48 -13.62 11.28
CA ALA A 250 18.28 -12.93 11.76
C ALA A 250 17.10 -13.05 10.78
N VAL A 251 17.36 -12.99 9.47
CA VAL A 251 16.35 -13.18 8.42
C VAL A 251 15.85 -14.64 8.40
N GLU A 252 16.75 -15.62 8.50
CA GLU A 252 16.36 -17.04 8.61
C GLU A 252 15.49 -17.30 9.84
N ARG A 253 15.89 -16.79 11.01
CA ARG A 253 15.08 -16.91 12.23
C ARG A 253 13.71 -16.26 12.08
N GLY A 254 13.62 -15.13 11.39
CA GLY A 254 12.35 -14.47 11.06
C GLY A 254 11.46 -15.31 10.15
N LEU A 255 12.03 -15.99 9.15
CA LEU A 255 11.31 -16.94 8.28
C LEU A 255 10.79 -18.14 9.07
N GLU A 256 11.63 -18.75 9.90
CA GLU A 256 11.25 -19.85 10.78
C GLU A 256 10.10 -19.43 11.69
N LEU A 257 10.23 -18.28 12.37
CA LEU A 257 9.17 -17.74 13.22
C LEU A 257 7.88 -17.47 12.43
N SER A 258 7.98 -16.89 11.22
CA SER A 258 6.80 -16.64 10.39
C SER A 258 6.01 -17.92 10.08
N ALA A 259 6.69 -19.07 9.95
CA ALA A 259 6.06 -20.36 9.71
C ALA A 259 5.34 -20.96 10.95
N TRP A 260 5.60 -20.45 12.16
CA TRP A 260 4.89 -20.86 13.38
C TRP A 260 3.48 -20.28 13.49
N TYR A 261 3.17 -19.21 12.76
CA TYR A 261 1.90 -18.50 12.83
C TYR A 261 1.06 -18.77 11.59
N GLU A 262 -0.25 -18.80 11.75
CA GLU A 262 -1.16 -18.95 10.61
C GLU A 262 -1.07 -17.73 9.66
N PRO A 263 -1.34 -17.91 8.36
CA PRO A 263 -1.48 -16.79 7.42
C PRO A 263 -2.55 -15.80 7.90
N GLY A 264 -2.19 -14.52 7.92
CA GLY A 264 -3.06 -13.44 8.37
C GLY A 264 -3.10 -13.25 9.89
N ASP A 265 -2.37 -14.01 10.69
CA ASP A 265 -2.34 -13.83 12.15
C ASP A 265 -1.95 -12.38 12.55
N PRO A 266 -2.82 -11.64 13.29
CA PRO A 266 -2.52 -10.29 13.75
C PRO A 266 -1.25 -10.17 14.60
N ASP A 267 -0.94 -11.19 15.40
CA ASP A 267 0.20 -11.22 16.30
C ASP A 267 1.54 -11.33 15.55
N ALA A 268 1.52 -11.91 14.35
CA ALA A 268 2.68 -12.02 13.48
C ALA A 268 2.83 -10.86 12.49
N ALA A 269 1.79 -10.05 12.30
CA ALA A 269 1.79 -9.01 11.27
C ALA A 269 2.95 -8.02 11.44
N ASP A 270 3.30 -7.65 12.67
CA ASP A 270 4.38 -6.69 12.97
C ASP A 270 5.75 -7.15 12.44
N PHE A 271 6.25 -8.29 12.94
CA PHE A 271 7.55 -8.80 12.50
C PHE A 271 7.54 -9.28 11.03
N ARG A 272 6.40 -9.74 10.49
CA ARG A 272 6.32 -10.14 9.07
C ARG A 272 6.51 -8.95 8.12
N ASN A 273 6.00 -7.76 8.48
CA ASN A 273 6.24 -6.55 7.69
C ASN A 273 7.73 -6.14 7.70
N HIS A 274 8.42 -6.30 8.84
CA HIS A 274 9.88 -6.13 8.93
C HIS A 274 10.65 -7.18 8.13
N LEU A 275 10.22 -8.45 8.22
CA LEU A 275 10.84 -9.57 7.52
C LEU A 275 10.80 -9.39 6.02
N VAL A 276 9.65 -9.00 5.47
CA VAL A 276 9.51 -8.87 4.02
C VAL A 276 10.36 -7.72 3.46
N LEU A 277 10.52 -6.62 4.21
CA LEU A 277 11.46 -5.56 3.83
C LEU A 277 12.89 -6.09 3.76
N MET A 278 13.34 -6.84 4.78
CA MET A 278 14.68 -7.43 4.77
C MET A 278 14.89 -8.43 3.63
N LEU A 279 13.89 -9.28 3.34
CA LEU A 279 13.94 -10.21 2.22
C LEU A 279 14.06 -9.48 0.87
N ILE A 280 13.38 -8.34 0.71
CA ILE A 280 13.49 -7.47 -0.47
C ILE A 280 14.90 -6.90 -0.61
N LEU A 281 15.45 -6.35 0.47
CA LEU A 281 16.80 -5.78 0.49
C LEU A 281 17.89 -6.83 0.19
N HIS A 282 17.63 -8.09 0.53
CA HIS A 282 18.51 -9.23 0.21
C HIS A 282 18.17 -9.92 -1.13
N GLU A 283 17.26 -9.35 -1.93
CA GLU A 283 16.79 -9.90 -3.21
C GLU A 283 16.18 -11.33 -3.15
N ARG A 284 15.66 -11.73 -1.99
CA ARG A 284 15.03 -13.04 -1.75
C ARG A 284 13.56 -13.03 -2.16
N TRP A 285 13.31 -12.75 -3.43
CA TRP A 285 11.97 -12.44 -3.95
C TRP A 285 10.92 -13.54 -3.74
N ALA A 286 11.31 -14.82 -3.83
CA ALA A 286 10.38 -15.95 -3.71
C ALA A 286 9.77 -16.00 -2.30
N GLU A 287 10.63 -15.98 -1.29
CA GLU A 287 10.24 -15.97 0.11
C GLU A 287 9.55 -14.67 0.50
N ALA A 288 9.99 -13.52 -0.05
CA ALA A 288 9.29 -12.26 0.15
C ALA A 288 7.83 -12.34 -0.31
N LEU A 289 7.56 -13.00 -1.44
CA LEU A 289 6.19 -13.23 -1.92
C LEU A 289 5.41 -14.16 -0.97
N ASP A 290 6.04 -15.19 -0.43
CA ASP A 290 5.41 -16.09 0.54
C ASP A 290 5.07 -15.37 1.85
N VAL A 291 5.95 -14.50 2.33
CA VAL A 291 5.67 -13.67 3.51
C VAL A 291 4.58 -12.65 3.21
N PHE A 292 4.52 -12.04 2.02
CA PHE A 292 3.39 -11.17 1.64
C PHE A 292 2.05 -11.92 1.64
N ARG A 293 2.02 -13.20 1.25
CA ARG A 293 0.82 -14.04 1.38
C ARG A 293 0.46 -14.26 2.85
N ALA A 294 1.46 -14.53 3.69
CA ALA A 294 1.26 -14.72 5.13
C ALA A 294 0.84 -13.42 5.86
N ILE A 295 1.21 -12.25 5.35
CA ILE A 295 0.73 -10.95 5.87
C ILE A 295 -0.74 -10.71 5.44
N GLY A 296 -1.08 -11.04 4.19
CA GLY A 296 -2.39 -10.78 3.64
C GLY A 296 -2.68 -9.28 3.47
N VAL A 297 -3.70 -8.78 4.18
CA VAL A 297 -4.17 -7.39 4.10
C VAL A 297 -3.62 -6.47 5.21
N ARG A 298 -2.83 -7.02 6.14
CA ARG A 298 -2.43 -6.35 7.38
C ARG A 298 -1.05 -5.67 7.24
N ALA A 299 -1.02 -4.52 6.56
CA ALA A 299 0.17 -3.67 6.58
C ALA A 299 0.32 -3.01 7.97
N ARG A 300 1.56 -2.61 8.30
CA ARG A 300 1.91 -1.95 9.57
C ARG A 300 2.62 -0.63 9.28
N THR A 301 2.50 0.40 10.12
CA THR A 301 3.17 1.69 9.85
C THR A 301 4.69 1.49 9.67
N TYR A 302 5.32 0.73 10.55
CA TYR A 302 6.71 0.32 10.42
C TYR A 302 6.82 -1.09 9.83
N PRO A 303 7.78 -1.33 8.93
CA PRO A 303 8.93 -0.46 8.61
C PRO A 303 8.68 0.54 7.48
N TRP A 304 7.50 0.54 6.84
CA TRP A 304 7.27 1.28 5.59
C TRP A 304 7.37 2.80 5.72
N ALA A 305 7.06 3.34 6.90
CA ALA A 305 7.27 4.75 7.22
C ALA A 305 8.73 5.23 7.09
N TYR A 306 9.72 4.32 7.08
CA TYR A 306 11.11 4.68 6.78
C TYR A 306 11.34 5.02 5.31
N LEU A 307 10.47 4.56 4.41
CA LEU A 307 10.60 4.71 2.97
C LEU A 307 9.65 5.78 2.41
N GLY A 308 8.43 5.85 2.94
CA GLY A 308 7.37 6.71 2.42
C GLY A 308 6.04 6.51 3.15
N GLU A 309 4.93 6.80 2.45
CA GLU A 309 3.59 6.54 3.00
C GLU A 309 3.37 5.02 3.16
N PRO A 310 3.06 4.51 4.37
CA PRO A 310 3.15 3.08 4.66
C PRO A 310 2.34 2.16 3.75
N ARG A 311 1.10 2.53 3.42
CA ARG A 311 0.24 1.70 2.57
C ARG A 311 0.78 1.64 1.15
N THR A 312 1.16 2.78 0.62
CA THR A 312 1.69 2.95 -0.74
C THR A 312 2.97 2.12 -0.89
N GLU A 313 3.93 2.29 0.02
CA GLU A 313 5.20 1.54 -0.01
C GLU A 313 4.98 0.02 0.09
N PHE A 314 4.12 -0.45 1.00
CA PHE A 314 3.76 -1.86 1.11
C PHE A 314 3.22 -2.40 -0.23
N VAL A 315 2.26 -1.70 -0.83
CA VAL A 315 1.60 -2.11 -2.07
C VAL A 315 2.58 -2.11 -3.24
N GLU A 316 3.37 -1.05 -3.39
CA GLU A 316 4.35 -0.89 -4.47
C GLU A 316 5.43 -1.97 -4.40
N LEU A 317 6.01 -2.20 -3.22
CA LEU A 317 7.05 -3.20 -3.02
C LEU A 317 6.51 -4.62 -3.14
N ARG A 318 5.33 -4.92 -2.56
CA ARG A 318 4.64 -6.22 -2.74
C ARG A 318 4.51 -6.58 -4.19
N SER A 319 4.08 -5.61 -4.97
CA SER A 319 3.88 -5.88 -6.36
C SER A 319 5.23 -5.84 -7.10
N GLY A 320 6.21 -5.01 -6.72
CA GLY A 320 7.59 -5.03 -7.22
C GLY A 320 8.22 -6.42 -7.15
N VAL A 321 8.06 -7.11 -6.01
CA VAL A 321 8.46 -8.51 -5.80
C VAL A 321 7.84 -9.44 -6.84
N ARG A 322 6.52 -9.33 -7.10
CA ARG A 322 5.83 -10.13 -8.13
C ARG A 322 6.45 -9.95 -9.51
N MET A 323 6.86 -8.72 -9.85
CA MET A 323 7.47 -8.44 -11.16
C MET A 323 8.89 -9.00 -11.27
N GLN A 324 9.67 -8.93 -10.18
CA GLN A 324 10.99 -9.53 -10.14
C GLN A 324 10.92 -11.05 -10.35
N LEU A 325 10.02 -11.72 -9.63
CA LEU A 325 9.76 -13.16 -9.82
C LEU A 325 9.28 -13.51 -11.23
N ALA A 326 8.33 -12.73 -11.76
CA ALA A 326 7.83 -12.93 -13.11
C ALA A 326 8.95 -12.75 -14.16
N SER A 327 9.93 -11.88 -13.91
CA SER A 327 11.10 -11.69 -14.78
C SER A 327 12.07 -12.89 -14.76
N ARG A 328 12.20 -13.54 -13.60
CA ARG A 328 13.10 -14.69 -13.37
C ARG A 328 12.47 -16.03 -13.75
N THR A 329 11.14 -16.10 -13.89
CA THR A 329 10.42 -17.34 -14.25
C THR A 329 10.72 -17.77 -15.71
N PRO A 330 11.11 -19.03 -15.98
CA PRO A 330 11.45 -19.50 -17.33
C PRO A 330 10.29 -19.31 -18.31
N LEU A 331 10.61 -18.98 -19.57
CA LEU A 331 9.60 -18.59 -20.56
C LEU A 331 8.57 -19.67 -20.87
N PHE A 332 8.92 -20.96 -20.77
CA PHE A 332 8.07 -22.08 -21.18
C PHE A 332 7.66 -23.00 -20.02
N SER A 333 7.79 -22.56 -18.78
CA SER A 333 7.22 -23.28 -17.63
C SER A 333 5.70 -23.32 -17.75
N ARG A 334 5.08 -24.49 -17.49
CA ARG A 334 3.63 -24.59 -17.30
C ARG A 334 3.24 -23.68 -16.13
N ALA A 335 2.22 -22.85 -16.32
CA ALA A 335 1.62 -22.08 -15.24
C ALA A 335 0.97 -23.08 -14.27
N GLY A 336 1.71 -23.45 -13.23
CA GLY A 336 1.30 -24.44 -12.25
C GLY A 336 2.43 -24.70 -11.27
N ARG A 337 2.30 -24.11 -10.07
CA ARG A 337 3.18 -24.28 -8.90
C ARG A 337 4.68 -24.02 -9.17
N VAL A 338 5.10 -22.77 -8.99
CA VAL A 338 6.45 -22.54 -8.44
C VAL A 338 6.36 -23.00 -6.98
N GLY A 339 7.00 -24.14 -6.67
CA GLY A 339 6.88 -24.82 -5.40
C GLY A 339 7.48 -24.03 -4.24
N GLY A 340 6.73 -23.95 -3.14
CA GLY A 340 7.33 -23.80 -1.82
C GLY A 340 8.14 -25.06 -1.47
N PRO A 341 9.07 -24.98 -0.51
CA PRO A 341 9.88 -26.12 -0.13
C PRO A 341 9.01 -27.24 0.45
N ALA A 342 9.46 -28.47 0.22
CA ALA A 342 8.80 -29.69 0.63
C ALA A 342 8.53 -29.70 2.14
N SER A 343 7.25 -29.67 2.53
CA SER A 343 6.82 -29.98 3.89
C SER A 343 7.26 -31.41 4.21
N VAL A 344 8.16 -31.53 5.18
CA VAL A 344 8.46 -32.80 5.85
C VAL A 344 7.15 -33.30 6.46
N ARG A 345 6.67 -34.45 5.97
CA ARG A 345 5.53 -35.16 6.55
C ARG A 345 5.97 -35.74 7.90
N GLY A 346 5.49 -35.17 9.00
CA GLY A 346 5.36 -35.89 10.27
C GLY A 346 4.16 -36.86 10.20
N PRO A 347 4.20 -38.03 10.87
CA PRO A 347 3.11 -38.99 10.80
C PRO A 347 1.98 -38.63 11.78
N GLY A 348 0.75 -38.58 11.25
CA GLY A 348 -0.45 -39.04 11.93
C GLY A 348 -1.13 -38.11 12.93
N SER A 349 -2.21 -37.45 12.48
CA SER A 349 -3.48 -37.54 13.22
C SER A 349 -4.65 -37.37 12.24
N ALA A 350 -5.56 -38.34 12.28
CA ALA A 350 -6.81 -38.33 11.56
C ALA A 350 -7.86 -37.58 12.38
N GLY A 351 -8.69 -36.75 11.75
CA GLY A 351 -9.96 -36.33 12.34
C GLY A 351 -10.52 -35.01 11.86
N SER A 352 -11.75 -35.08 11.36
CA SER A 352 -12.77 -34.02 11.29
C SER A 352 -12.65 -32.98 10.18
N ALA A 353 -13.27 -33.31 9.04
CA ALA A 353 -13.84 -32.33 8.14
C ALA A 353 -15.06 -31.67 8.81
N ALA A 354 -14.94 -30.40 9.17
CA ALA A 354 -16.08 -29.55 9.51
C ALA A 354 -16.10 -28.37 8.54
N ALA A 355 -17.25 -28.21 7.88
CA ALA A 355 -17.53 -27.17 6.91
C ALA A 355 -17.42 -25.77 7.54
N SER A 356 -16.52 -24.94 7.04
CA SER A 356 -16.50 -23.50 7.30
C SER A 356 -17.09 -22.76 6.10
N GLY A 357 -18.11 -21.94 6.37
CA GLY A 357 -18.81 -21.11 5.39
C GLY A 357 -17.87 -20.08 4.75
N ASP A 358 -18.03 -19.93 3.45
CA ASP A 358 -17.32 -19.03 2.54
C ASP A 358 -17.48 -17.56 2.95
N ALA A 359 -16.58 -17.04 3.78
CA ALA A 359 -16.46 -15.61 4.05
C ALA A 359 -15.78 -14.93 2.83
N ARG A 360 -16.58 -14.58 1.82
CA ARG A 360 -16.10 -13.89 0.63
C ARG A 360 -15.46 -12.55 0.99
N THR A 361 -14.18 -12.41 0.69
CA THR A 361 -13.42 -11.16 0.72
C THR A 361 -14.15 -10.07 -0.11
N PRO A 362 -14.30 -8.83 0.40
CA PRO A 362 -15.00 -7.78 -0.34
C PRO A 362 -14.23 -7.39 -1.60
N SER A 363 -14.73 -7.80 -2.75
CA SER A 363 -14.15 -7.48 -4.05
C SER A 363 -14.55 -6.08 -4.53
N LEU A 364 -13.59 -5.32 -5.08
CA LEU A 364 -13.81 -3.99 -5.66
C LEU A 364 -14.89 -4.03 -6.76
N ARG A 365 -15.79 -3.04 -6.75
CA ARG A 365 -16.78 -2.79 -7.79
C ARG A 365 -16.55 -1.39 -8.35
N SER A 366 -16.28 -1.28 -9.64
CA SER A 366 -16.08 0.00 -10.32
C SER A 366 -16.99 0.18 -11.53
N LEU A 367 -17.43 1.42 -11.74
CA LEU A 367 -18.29 1.82 -12.85
C LEU A 367 -17.93 3.26 -13.23
N ALA A 368 -17.68 3.52 -14.51
CA ALA A 368 -17.43 4.86 -15.00
C ALA A 368 -18.68 5.42 -15.69
N ILE A 369 -18.95 6.69 -15.47
CA ILE A 369 -19.95 7.48 -16.21
C ILE A 369 -19.18 8.47 -17.07
N ALA A 370 -19.23 8.29 -18.40
CA ALA A 370 -18.61 9.19 -19.36
C ALA A 370 -19.64 10.14 -19.95
N ALA A 371 -19.33 11.43 -20.00
CA ALA A 371 -20.19 12.48 -20.55
C ALA A 371 -20.16 12.51 -22.09
N ALA A 372 -20.29 11.35 -22.73
CA ALA A 372 -20.28 11.15 -24.17
C ALA A 372 -21.11 9.90 -24.55
N PRO A 373 -21.67 9.84 -25.77
CA PRO A 373 -22.49 8.72 -26.20
C PRO A 373 -21.65 7.44 -26.43
N PRO A 374 -22.27 6.24 -26.38
CA PRO A 374 -21.53 4.97 -26.36
C PRO A 374 -20.59 4.74 -27.54
N HIS A 375 -20.92 5.28 -28.72
CA HIS A 375 -20.10 5.12 -29.91
C HIS A 375 -18.79 5.93 -29.84
N GLU A 376 -18.84 7.17 -29.34
CA GLU A 376 -17.63 8.00 -29.13
C GLU A 376 -16.73 7.41 -28.05
N VAL A 377 -17.34 6.94 -26.94
CA VAL A 377 -16.60 6.28 -25.87
C VAL A 377 -15.98 4.97 -26.35
N ALA A 378 -16.69 4.18 -27.17
CA ALA A 378 -16.15 2.95 -27.74
C ALA A 378 -14.98 3.21 -28.70
N GLU A 379 -15.03 4.28 -29.49
CA GLU A 379 -13.95 4.69 -30.39
C GLU A 379 -12.71 5.14 -29.62
N ALA A 380 -12.87 6.03 -28.65
CA ALA A 380 -11.77 6.48 -27.78
C ALA A 380 -11.19 5.32 -26.95
N ALA A 381 -12.02 4.35 -26.58
CA ALA A 381 -11.60 3.19 -25.80
C ALA A 381 -10.92 2.06 -26.61
N LEU A 382 -10.85 2.17 -27.94
CA LEU A 382 -10.20 1.16 -28.80
C LEU A 382 -8.74 0.88 -28.42
N MET A 383 -8.07 1.84 -27.79
CA MET A 383 -6.66 1.73 -27.38
C MET A 383 -6.45 1.42 -25.89
N CYS A 384 -7.50 1.29 -25.07
CA CYS A 384 -7.37 1.08 -23.62
C CYS A 384 -6.68 -0.25 -23.24
N GLY A 385 -6.56 -1.20 -24.16
CA GLY A 385 -5.81 -2.45 -23.95
C GLY A 385 -6.46 -3.42 -22.96
N VAL A 386 -7.68 -3.15 -22.52
CA VAL A 386 -8.55 -3.96 -21.65
C VAL A 386 -9.90 -4.19 -22.34
N SER A 387 -10.63 -5.23 -21.92
CA SER A 387 -12.00 -5.45 -22.38
C SER A 387 -12.95 -4.60 -21.55
N LEU A 388 -13.79 -3.81 -22.20
CA LEU A 388 -14.75 -2.91 -21.56
C LEU A 388 -16.15 -3.26 -22.03
N ARG A 389 -17.14 -3.12 -21.15
CA ARG A 389 -18.55 -3.16 -21.54
C ARG A 389 -19.09 -1.75 -21.42
N ILE A 390 -19.63 -1.24 -22.51
CA ILE A 390 -20.12 0.13 -22.65
C ILE A 390 -21.63 0.05 -22.86
N ALA A 391 -22.41 0.74 -22.04
CA ALA A 391 -23.87 0.76 -22.12
C ALA A 391 -24.39 2.20 -22.21
N PRO A 392 -25.50 2.46 -22.93
CA PRO A 392 -26.11 3.78 -23.00
C PRO A 392 -26.62 4.23 -21.62
N ALA A 393 -26.33 5.49 -21.27
CA ALA A 393 -26.80 6.15 -20.05
C ALA A 393 -27.55 7.45 -20.42
N PRO A 394 -28.85 7.58 -20.15
CA PRO A 394 -29.62 8.75 -20.58
C PRO A 394 -29.33 10.02 -19.76
N PRO A 395 -29.27 11.24 -20.36
CA PRO A 395 -29.34 11.52 -21.79
C PRO A 395 -27.94 11.63 -22.42
N GLY A 396 -27.66 10.77 -23.42
CA GLY A 396 -26.47 10.90 -24.28
C GLY A 396 -25.12 10.61 -23.61
N MET A 397 -25.11 9.98 -22.44
CA MET A 397 -23.91 9.55 -21.71
C MET A 397 -23.69 8.05 -21.86
N SER A 398 -22.60 7.55 -21.28
CA SER A 398 -22.27 6.12 -21.30
C SER A 398 -21.87 5.62 -19.92
N TYR A 399 -22.36 4.45 -19.57
CA TYR A 399 -21.75 3.64 -18.52
C TYR A 399 -20.63 2.80 -19.12
N VAL A 400 -19.52 2.68 -18.40
CA VAL A 400 -18.40 1.81 -18.78
C VAL A 400 -18.03 0.97 -17.57
N GLU A 401 -17.97 -0.34 -17.75
CA GLU A 401 -17.45 -1.26 -16.75
C GLU A 401 -16.32 -2.11 -17.33
N LEU A 402 -15.45 -2.60 -16.46
CA LEU A 402 -14.41 -3.55 -16.83
C LEU A 402 -15.02 -4.94 -17.00
N VAL A 403 -14.68 -5.64 -18.10
CA VAL A 403 -15.04 -7.05 -18.25
C VAL A 403 -13.89 -7.92 -17.77
N PRO A 404 -14.11 -8.87 -16.85
CA PRO A 404 -13.08 -9.80 -16.41
C PRO A 404 -12.47 -10.56 -17.59
N ASP A 405 -11.18 -10.34 -17.87
CA ASP A 405 -10.44 -11.06 -18.93
C ASP A 405 -9.83 -12.34 -18.33
N PRO A 406 -10.09 -13.54 -18.90
CA PRO A 406 -9.45 -14.78 -18.45
C PRO A 406 -7.92 -14.80 -18.67
N SER A 407 -7.35 -13.85 -19.44
CA SER A 407 -5.90 -13.76 -19.70
C SER A 407 -5.43 -12.31 -19.98
N PRO A 408 -5.12 -11.51 -18.94
CA PRO A 408 -4.87 -10.07 -19.07
C PRO A 408 -3.64 -9.73 -19.91
N GLY A 409 -3.66 -8.57 -20.56
CA GLY A 409 -2.66 -8.13 -21.53
C GLY A 409 -1.39 -7.48 -21.00
N ARG A 410 -0.38 -7.42 -21.87
CA ARG A 410 0.99 -6.89 -21.64
C ARG A 410 1.09 -5.54 -20.89
N ARG A 411 0.14 -4.60 -21.08
CA ARG A 411 0.10 -3.31 -20.35
C ARG A 411 -0.86 -3.34 -19.15
N ALA A 412 -1.94 -4.12 -19.22
CA ALA A 412 -2.95 -4.26 -18.18
C ALA A 412 -2.46 -5.03 -16.93
N ALA A 413 -1.38 -5.82 -17.06
CA ALA A 413 -0.72 -6.49 -15.93
C ALA A 413 0.23 -5.56 -15.13
N LEU A 414 0.55 -4.37 -15.66
CA LEU A 414 1.46 -3.39 -15.05
C LEU A 414 0.72 -2.24 -14.35
N ALA A 415 -0.56 -2.00 -14.65
CA ALA A 415 -1.42 -1.06 -13.92
C ALA A 415 -2.01 -1.77 -12.69
N ARG A 416 -1.54 -1.36 -11.50
CA ARG A 416 -1.76 -2.02 -10.20
C ARG A 416 -2.94 -1.48 -9.39
N ASP A 417 -3.54 -0.39 -9.82
CA ASP A 417 -4.71 0.22 -9.19
C ASP A 417 -5.84 0.34 -10.22
N ASP A 418 -7.08 0.17 -9.75
CA ASP A 418 -8.36 0.35 -10.47
C ASP A 418 -8.23 0.46 -12.00
N ARG A 419 -8.17 -0.69 -12.68
CA ARG A 419 -7.98 -0.80 -14.14
C ARG A 419 -8.99 0.00 -14.95
N LEU A 420 -10.16 0.29 -14.39
CA LEU A 420 -11.16 1.13 -15.04
C LEU A 420 -10.75 2.61 -15.03
N THR A 421 -10.10 3.09 -13.96
CA THR A 421 -9.51 4.43 -13.89
C THR A 421 -8.40 4.60 -14.94
N ALA A 422 -7.50 3.61 -15.09
CA ALA A 422 -6.49 3.64 -16.15
C ALA A 422 -7.08 3.56 -17.57
N ALA A 423 -8.18 2.82 -17.75
CA ALA A 423 -8.90 2.82 -19.02
C ALA A 423 -9.54 4.18 -19.31
N ALA A 424 -10.13 4.80 -18.29
CA ALA A 424 -10.76 6.12 -18.37
C ALA A 424 -9.77 7.24 -18.63
N ASP A 425 -8.54 7.14 -18.12
CA ASP A 425 -7.44 8.02 -18.53
C ASP A 425 -7.26 7.97 -20.06
N SER A 426 -7.15 6.76 -20.62
CA SER A 426 -6.96 6.57 -22.05
C SER A 426 -8.16 7.04 -22.90
N PHE A 427 -9.41 6.76 -22.51
CA PHE A 427 -10.58 7.15 -23.32
C PHE A 427 -11.07 8.59 -23.07
N THR A 428 -10.45 9.32 -22.14
CA THR A 428 -10.64 10.77 -21.98
C THR A 428 -9.45 11.58 -22.53
N THR A 429 -8.37 10.91 -22.96
CA THR A 429 -7.18 11.57 -23.50
C THR A 429 -7.48 12.20 -24.86
N GLY A 430 -7.27 13.52 -24.98
CA GLY A 430 -7.54 14.25 -26.24
C GLY A 430 -9.00 14.64 -26.43
N GLU A 431 -9.88 14.25 -25.49
CA GLU A 431 -11.32 14.45 -25.60
C GLU A 431 -11.83 15.63 -24.78
N LYS A 432 -13.02 16.12 -25.15
CA LYS A 432 -13.65 17.28 -24.49
C LYS A 432 -14.54 16.87 -23.30
N TRP A 433 -14.92 15.60 -23.22
CA TRP A 433 -15.76 15.08 -22.14
C TRP A 433 -14.95 14.65 -20.92
N ALA A 434 -15.60 14.65 -19.75
CA ALA A 434 -15.07 14.10 -18.51
C ALA A 434 -15.64 12.70 -18.25
N ALA A 435 -14.94 11.93 -17.42
CA ALA A 435 -15.43 10.65 -16.90
C ALA A 435 -15.34 10.63 -15.38
N LEU A 436 -16.42 10.19 -14.73
CA LEU A 436 -16.47 9.95 -13.29
C LEU A 436 -16.42 8.45 -13.02
N VAL A 437 -15.31 7.96 -12.47
CA VAL A 437 -15.13 6.55 -12.10
C VAL A 437 -15.56 6.36 -10.65
N LEU A 438 -16.63 5.61 -10.43
CA LEU A 438 -17.20 5.31 -9.12
C LEU A 438 -16.66 3.98 -8.61
N ARG A 439 -16.38 3.90 -7.30
CA ARG A 439 -15.80 2.73 -6.65
C ARG A 439 -16.57 2.35 -5.39
N ARG A 440 -16.72 1.04 -5.14
CA ARG A 440 -17.30 0.44 -3.92
C ARG A 440 -16.48 -0.78 -3.49
N THR A 441 -16.03 -0.80 -2.24
CA THR A 441 -15.29 -1.94 -1.66
C THR A 441 -15.67 -2.10 -0.19
N GLY A 442 -16.50 -3.09 0.14
CA GLY A 442 -17.01 -3.27 1.50
C GLY A 442 -17.74 -2.00 1.98
N PRO A 443 -17.33 -1.38 3.11
CA PRO A 443 -17.95 -0.15 3.60
C PRO A 443 -17.42 1.14 2.94
N ARG A 444 -16.42 1.05 2.04
CA ARG A 444 -15.77 2.20 1.39
C ARG A 444 -16.41 2.54 0.05
N TYR A 445 -16.65 3.83 -0.16
CA TYR A 445 -17.24 4.37 -1.38
C TYR A 445 -16.38 5.54 -1.85
N GLY A 446 -16.19 5.71 -3.16
CA GLY A 446 -15.40 6.82 -3.64
C GLY A 446 -15.58 7.07 -5.13
N PHE A 447 -14.87 8.07 -5.62
CA PHE A 447 -14.80 8.36 -7.05
C PHE A 447 -13.43 8.93 -7.45
N THR A 448 -13.16 8.88 -8.75
CA THR A 448 -12.06 9.60 -9.41
C THR A 448 -12.63 10.32 -10.64
N LEU A 449 -12.33 11.60 -10.78
CA LEU A 449 -12.70 12.45 -11.92
C LEU A 449 -11.52 12.55 -12.89
N LEU A 450 -11.76 12.14 -14.13
CA LEU A 450 -10.78 12.19 -15.21
C LEU A 450 -11.23 13.17 -16.30
N GLN A 451 -10.32 14.05 -16.71
CA GLN A 451 -10.53 15.00 -17.79
C GLN A 451 -9.24 15.17 -18.59
N LYS A 452 -9.33 15.09 -19.93
CA LYS A 452 -8.17 15.21 -20.85
C LYS A 452 -7.03 14.23 -20.54
N GLY A 453 -7.37 13.01 -20.08
CA GLY A 453 -6.35 12.02 -19.71
C GLY A 453 -5.52 12.42 -18.48
N LYS A 454 -6.16 13.07 -17.50
CA LYS A 454 -5.56 13.38 -16.20
C LYS A 454 -6.59 13.27 -15.10
N GLU A 455 -6.14 12.78 -13.95
CA GLU A 455 -6.90 12.88 -12.71
C GLU A 455 -6.97 14.35 -12.29
N THR A 456 -8.19 14.84 -12.08
CA THR A 456 -8.44 16.24 -11.71
C THR A 456 -9.03 16.38 -10.31
N ALA A 457 -9.68 15.34 -9.80
CA ALA A 457 -10.16 15.25 -8.43
C ALA A 457 -10.45 13.79 -8.05
N ALA A 458 -10.30 13.45 -6.78
CA ALA A 458 -10.72 12.17 -6.22
C ALA A 458 -11.23 12.37 -4.79
N HIS A 459 -12.10 11.47 -4.35
CA HIS A 459 -12.64 11.48 -3.00
C HIS A 459 -13.03 10.09 -2.56
N GLN A 460 -12.91 9.82 -1.27
CA GLN A 460 -13.30 8.57 -0.65
C GLN A 460 -14.04 8.83 0.67
N TRP A 461 -15.23 8.26 0.79
CA TRP A 461 -15.95 8.10 2.04
C TRP A 461 -15.52 6.78 2.66
N ASP A 462 -14.62 6.86 3.64
CA ASP A 462 -14.18 5.75 4.49
C ASP A 462 -14.71 5.99 5.91
N PRO A 463 -15.56 5.10 6.47
CA PRO A 463 -16.08 5.27 7.83
C PRO A 463 -15.02 5.32 8.93
N ALA A 464 -13.82 4.79 8.67
CA ALA A 464 -12.69 4.81 9.61
C ALA A 464 -11.76 6.03 9.43
N ALA A 465 -11.98 6.86 8.41
CA ALA A 465 -11.15 8.04 8.14
C ALA A 465 -11.75 9.30 8.77
N PRO A 466 -10.91 10.29 9.16
CA PRO A 466 -11.39 11.56 9.66
C PRO A 466 -12.23 12.31 8.60
N VAL A 467 -13.16 13.14 9.07
CA VAL A 467 -13.98 14.00 8.20
C VAL A 467 -13.09 14.84 7.31
N THR A 468 -13.37 14.83 6.00
CA THR A 468 -12.57 15.58 5.02
C THR A 468 -12.53 17.07 5.34
N ASP A 469 -11.32 17.62 5.27
CA ASP A 469 -11.07 19.04 5.46
C ASP A 469 -11.92 19.91 4.50
N HIS A 470 -12.34 21.08 4.98
CA HIS A 470 -13.22 21.95 4.20
C HIS A 470 -12.58 22.45 2.91
N ALA A 471 -11.29 22.81 2.94
CA ALA A 471 -10.59 23.34 1.77
C ALA A 471 -10.39 22.25 0.71
N VAL A 472 -10.06 21.02 1.14
CA VAL A 472 -9.96 19.85 0.26
C VAL A 472 -11.32 19.56 -0.38
N ALA A 473 -12.39 19.50 0.42
CA ALA A 473 -13.74 19.28 -0.10
C ALA A 473 -14.22 20.40 -1.04
N ALA A 474 -13.86 21.66 -0.77
CA ALA A 474 -14.17 22.79 -1.64
C ALA A 474 -13.46 22.71 -2.99
N SER A 475 -12.17 22.37 -3.00
CA SER A 475 -11.38 22.18 -4.22
C SER A 475 -11.95 21.04 -5.08
N THR A 476 -12.22 19.89 -4.47
CA THR A 476 -12.84 18.73 -5.14
C THR A 476 -14.21 19.08 -5.71
N ALA A 477 -15.05 19.79 -4.94
CA ALA A 477 -16.36 20.24 -5.40
C ALA A 477 -16.28 21.22 -6.58
N GLN A 478 -15.30 22.12 -6.60
CA GLN A 478 -15.06 23.04 -7.71
C GLN A 478 -14.64 22.29 -8.99
N ALA A 479 -13.73 21.32 -8.87
CA ALA A 479 -13.32 20.49 -10.01
C ALA A 479 -14.50 19.71 -10.61
N LEU A 480 -15.34 19.11 -9.76
CA LEU A 480 -16.56 18.43 -10.17
C LEU A 480 -17.56 19.37 -10.85
N ALA A 481 -17.80 20.55 -10.26
CA ALA A 481 -18.72 21.53 -10.80
C ALA A 481 -18.25 22.05 -12.17
N ALA A 482 -16.94 22.26 -12.34
CA ALA A 482 -16.35 22.66 -13.61
C ALA A 482 -16.48 21.56 -14.69
N ALA A 483 -16.25 20.30 -14.33
CA ALA A 483 -16.31 19.19 -15.28
C ALA A 483 -17.72 18.87 -15.78
N PHE A 484 -18.75 19.03 -14.92
CA PHE A 484 -20.14 18.72 -15.25
C PHE A 484 -21.06 19.94 -15.35
N SER A 485 -20.49 21.15 -15.42
CA SER A 485 -21.23 22.42 -15.59
C SER A 485 -22.29 22.69 -14.51
N VAL A 486 -22.00 22.35 -13.26
CA VAL A 486 -22.87 22.61 -12.10
C VAL A 486 -22.72 24.07 -11.65
N ARG A 487 -23.84 24.79 -11.49
CA ARG A 487 -23.82 26.24 -11.18
C ARG A 487 -23.40 26.59 -9.76
N ASP A 488 -23.67 25.72 -8.78
CA ASP A 488 -23.33 25.94 -7.37
C ASP A 488 -22.63 24.72 -6.80
N ALA A 489 -21.39 24.90 -6.33
CA ALA A 489 -20.57 23.83 -5.76
C ALA A 489 -20.85 23.60 -4.26
N ARG A 490 -21.54 24.51 -3.56
CA ARG A 490 -21.76 24.42 -2.09
C ARG A 490 -22.49 23.13 -1.66
N PRO A 491 -23.52 22.65 -2.38
CA PRO A 491 -24.16 21.36 -2.04
C PRO A 491 -23.19 20.18 -2.16
N LEU A 492 -22.27 20.21 -3.14
CA LEU A 492 -21.26 19.16 -3.32
C LEU A 492 -20.28 19.13 -2.14
N VAL A 493 -19.86 20.29 -1.62
CA VAL A 493 -19.00 20.36 -0.42
C VAL A 493 -19.66 19.67 0.78
N THR A 494 -20.97 19.87 0.96
CA THR A 494 -21.73 19.24 2.05
C THR A 494 -21.83 17.72 1.88
N LEU A 495 -21.99 17.24 0.65
CA LEU A 495 -22.01 15.81 0.33
C LEU A 495 -20.65 15.15 0.57
N LEU A 496 -19.56 15.81 0.19
CA LEU A 496 -18.19 15.30 0.36
C LEU A 496 -17.78 15.19 1.82
N ARG A 497 -18.20 16.13 2.69
CA ARG A 497 -17.76 16.17 4.10
C ARG A 497 -18.58 15.37 5.09
N GLY A 498 -19.83 15.06 4.81
CA GLY A 498 -20.65 14.41 5.84
C GLY A 498 -20.35 12.90 5.97
N ALA A 499 -20.65 12.34 7.14
CA ALA A 499 -20.25 11.00 7.55
C ALA A 499 -21.38 9.94 7.49
N ASP A 500 -22.62 10.32 7.19
CA ASP A 500 -23.75 9.39 7.09
C ASP A 500 -23.66 8.47 5.84
N SER A 501 -24.38 7.34 5.84
CA SER A 501 -24.51 6.34 4.76
C SER A 501 -23.74 6.64 3.45
N PRO A 502 -22.49 6.15 3.31
CA PRO A 502 -21.64 6.41 2.16
C PRO A 502 -22.25 6.03 0.80
N ALA A 503 -23.07 4.98 0.77
CA ALA A 503 -23.80 4.55 -0.43
C ALA A 503 -24.78 5.62 -0.92
N ARG A 504 -25.51 6.23 0.02
CA ARG A 504 -26.46 7.32 -0.27
C ARG A 504 -25.73 8.56 -0.75
N ARG A 505 -24.61 8.93 -0.14
CA ARG A 505 -23.79 10.09 -0.56
C ARG A 505 -23.24 9.96 -1.97
N GLN A 506 -22.76 8.77 -2.33
CA GLN A 506 -22.29 8.54 -3.70
C GLN A 506 -23.42 8.67 -4.72
N ALA A 507 -24.64 8.19 -4.40
CA ALA A 507 -25.81 8.35 -5.25
C ALA A 507 -26.30 9.80 -5.33
N ASP A 508 -26.37 10.50 -4.19
CA ASP A 508 -26.76 11.91 -4.09
C ASP A 508 -25.75 12.82 -4.82
N LEU A 509 -24.45 12.47 -4.78
CA LEU A 509 -23.42 13.16 -5.56
C LEU A 509 -23.67 13.02 -7.07
N VAL A 510 -23.90 11.78 -7.54
CA VAL A 510 -24.19 11.51 -8.96
C VAL A 510 -25.42 12.30 -9.40
N ALA A 511 -26.48 12.32 -8.59
CA ALA A 511 -27.66 13.13 -8.86
C ALA A 511 -27.38 14.65 -8.87
N ALA A 512 -26.59 15.16 -7.91
CA ALA A 512 -26.22 16.57 -7.84
C ALA A 512 -25.35 17.05 -9.02
N LEU A 513 -24.61 16.14 -9.65
CA LEU A 513 -23.84 16.39 -10.88
C LEU A 513 -24.70 16.33 -12.15
N GLY A 514 -25.99 16.03 -12.05
CA GLY A 514 -26.87 15.84 -13.21
C GLY A 514 -26.52 14.59 -14.02
N LEU A 515 -25.82 13.63 -13.41
CA LEU A 515 -25.43 12.38 -14.04
C LEU A 515 -26.58 11.35 -13.96
N PRO A 516 -26.61 10.38 -14.88
CA PRO A 516 -27.61 9.33 -14.87
C PRO A 516 -27.55 8.49 -13.59
N PRO A 517 -28.70 8.02 -13.07
CA PRO A 517 -28.75 7.26 -11.82
C PRO A 517 -27.94 5.96 -11.93
N LEU A 518 -27.44 5.43 -10.81
CA LEU A 518 -26.62 4.22 -10.85
C LEU A 518 -27.45 2.99 -11.28
N PRO A 519 -26.89 2.07 -12.09
CA PRO A 519 -27.56 0.82 -12.46
C PRO A 519 -27.97 0.01 -11.23
N ALA A 520 -29.15 -0.62 -11.29
CA ALA A 520 -29.67 -1.43 -10.20
C ALA A 520 -28.74 -2.62 -9.87
N GLY A 521 -28.34 -2.75 -8.60
CA GLY A 521 -27.40 -3.78 -8.15
C GLY A 521 -25.91 -3.42 -8.32
N PHE A 522 -25.57 -2.18 -8.71
CA PHE A 522 -24.19 -1.71 -8.66
C PHE A 522 -23.64 -1.77 -7.22
N GLY A 523 -22.53 -2.45 -7.02
CA GLY A 523 -21.97 -2.73 -5.68
C GLY A 523 -22.39 -4.07 -5.07
N GLU A 524 -23.45 -4.70 -5.59
CA GLU A 524 -23.96 -6.00 -5.10
C GLU A 524 -23.69 -7.15 -6.08
N ARG A 525 -23.64 -6.85 -7.38
CA ARG A 525 -23.46 -7.86 -8.45
C ARG A 525 -22.17 -7.62 -9.23
N ASP A 526 -21.63 -8.70 -9.77
CA ASP A 526 -20.57 -8.65 -10.78
C ASP A 526 -21.16 -8.31 -12.15
N GLU A 527 -20.42 -7.52 -12.95
CA GLU A 527 -20.79 -7.12 -14.32
C GLU A 527 -22.22 -6.55 -14.41
N VAL A 528 -22.49 -5.45 -13.69
CA VAL A 528 -23.83 -4.84 -13.60
C VAL A 528 -24.38 -4.43 -14.97
N LEU A 529 -23.52 -4.02 -15.89
CA LEU A 529 -23.92 -3.61 -17.25
C LEU A 529 -24.26 -4.80 -18.16
N ARG A 530 -23.96 -6.05 -17.77
CA ARG A 530 -24.33 -7.24 -18.55
C ARG A 530 -25.83 -7.34 -18.79
N THR A 531 -26.63 -6.82 -17.86
CA THR A 531 -28.10 -6.86 -17.92
C THR A 531 -28.73 -5.59 -18.48
N VAL A 532 -27.93 -4.57 -18.81
CA VAL A 532 -28.43 -3.28 -19.30
C VAL A 532 -28.72 -3.37 -20.81
N PRO A 533 -29.93 -3.00 -21.28
CA PRO A 533 -30.26 -3.01 -22.71
C PRO A 533 -29.31 -2.11 -23.52
N GLY A 534 -28.81 -2.63 -24.64
CA GLY A 534 -27.89 -1.89 -25.52
C GLY A 534 -26.43 -1.90 -25.05
N ALA A 535 -26.08 -2.66 -24.00
CA ALA A 535 -24.69 -2.85 -23.60
C ALA A 535 -23.88 -3.59 -24.69
N GLN A 536 -22.74 -3.02 -25.06
CA GLN A 536 -21.83 -3.55 -26.06
C GLN A 536 -20.52 -3.98 -25.39
N LEU A 537 -20.04 -5.18 -25.74
CA LEU A 537 -18.73 -5.67 -25.30
C LEU A 537 -17.66 -5.19 -26.27
N LEU A 538 -16.80 -4.29 -25.81
CA LEU A 538 -15.57 -3.93 -26.50
C LEU A 538 -14.45 -4.89 -26.08
N ALA A 539 -14.27 -5.96 -26.85
CA ALA A 539 -13.21 -6.93 -26.62
C ALA A 539 -11.82 -6.31 -26.86
N ARG A 540 -10.87 -6.66 -25.99
CA ARG A 540 -9.46 -6.24 -26.08
C ARG A 540 -8.89 -6.45 -27.48
N ARG A 541 -8.44 -5.36 -28.13
CA ARG A 541 -7.72 -5.41 -29.41
C ARG A 541 -6.20 -5.40 -29.16
N GLY A 542 -5.47 -6.30 -29.82
CA GLY A 542 -4.01 -6.28 -29.79
C GLY A 542 -3.48 -5.02 -30.48
N VAL A 543 -2.56 -4.29 -29.85
CA VAL A 543 -2.00 -3.01 -30.33
C VAL A 543 -1.51 -3.09 -31.80
N LEU A 544 -0.92 -4.23 -32.20
CA LEU A 544 -0.45 -4.47 -33.58
C LEU A 544 -1.57 -4.72 -34.61
N ARG A 545 -2.75 -5.15 -34.17
CA ARG A 545 -3.92 -5.38 -35.04
C ARG A 545 -4.77 -4.13 -35.17
N GLY A 546 -4.91 -3.34 -34.10
CA GLY A 546 -5.58 -2.03 -34.15
C GLY A 546 -4.88 -1.03 -35.09
N ILE A 547 -3.54 -1.01 -35.10
CA ILE A 547 -2.74 -0.20 -36.05
C ILE A 547 -2.86 -0.75 -37.50
N ARG A 548 -3.04 -2.07 -37.66
CA ARG A 548 -3.16 -2.70 -38.98
C ARG A 548 -4.55 -2.51 -39.59
N ASP A 549 -5.59 -2.46 -38.75
CA ASP A 549 -6.98 -2.32 -39.16
C ASP A 549 -7.37 -0.84 -39.37
N SER A 550 -6.81 0.10 -38.59
CA SER A 550 -6.88 1.54 -38.93
C SER A 550 -6.12 1.91 -40.21
N LEU A 551 -5.23 1.03 -40.67
CA LEU A 551 -4.58 1.09 -41.98
C LEU A 551 -5.30 0.24 -43.05
N SER A 552 -6.34 -0.53 -42.71
CA SER A 552 -6.99 -1.48 -43.64
C SER A 552 -8.50 -1.38 -43.77
N THR A 553 -9.19 -0.49 -43.04
CA THR A 553 -10.56 -0.10 -43.43
C THR A 553 -10.51 0.80 -44.66
N ASP A 554 -10.74 0.19 -45.81
CA ASP A 554 -11.22 0.84 -47.03
C ASP A 554 -12.47 1.69 -46.70
N LEU A 555 -12.28 3.00 -46.57
CA LEU A 555 -13.20 3.96 -47.14
C LEU A 555 -12.50 4.51 -48.38
N GLY A 556 -13.09 4.22 -49.54
CA GLY A 556 -12.56 4.58 -50.85
C GLY A 556 -12.33 6.08 -50.99
N THR A 557 -11.08 6.49 -50.81
CA THR A 557 -10.46 7.61 -51.52
C THR A 557 -8.94 7.33 -51.54
N PRO A 558 -8.26 7.34 -52.70
CA PRO A 558 -6.82 7.16 -52.72
C PRO A 558 -6.20 8.33 -51.94
N ALA A 559 -5.48 8.02 -50.86
CA ALA A 559 -4.65 9.00 -50.18
C ALA A 559 -3.62 9.49 -51.19
N ILE A 560 -3.85 10.70 -51.72
CA ILE A 560 -2.94 11.36 -52.63
C ILE A 560 -1.57 11.38 -51.93
N PRO A 561 -0.52 10.76 -52.50
CA PRO A 561 0.79 10.77 -51.89
C PRO A 561 1.28 12.22 -51.87
N VAL A 562 1.25 12.85 -50.68
CA VAL A 562 1.75 14.22 -50.52
C VAL A 562 3.22 14.21 -50.92
N PRO A 563 3.61 14.90 -52.01
CA PRO A 563 4.98 14.86 -52.50
C PRO A 563 5.90 15.43 -51.43
N ARG A 564 6.84 14.60 -50.94
CA ARG A 564 7.80 15.05 -49.93
C ARG A 564 8.68 16.15 -50.52
N PRO A 565 8.82 17.31 -49.85
CA PRO A 565 9.57 18.44 -50.39
C PRO A 565 11.04 18.06 -50.61
N ARG A 566 11.71 18.68 -51.59
CA ARG A 566 13.12 18.39 -51.93
C ARG A 566 14.05 18.45 -50.71
N ARG A 567 13.76 19.32 -49.73
CA ARG A 567 14.50 19.44 -48.47
C ARG A 567 14.42 18.17 -47.60
N TRP A 568 13.30 17.45 -47.62
CA TRP A 568 13.10 16.20 -46.88
C TRP A 568 14.03 15.08 -47.37
N TRP A 569 14.18 14.99 -48.70
CA TRP A 569 15.10 14.05 -49.35
C TRP A 569 16.55 14.39 -49.08
N ARG A 570 16.94 15.66 -49.29
CA ARG A 570 18.32 16.12 -49.07
C ARG A 570 18.80 15.87 -47.65
N LEU A 571 17.98 16.18 -46.65
CA LEU A 571 18.35 15.99 -45.24
C LEU A 571 18.56 14.52 -44.89
N ARG A 572 17.73 13.61 -45.41
CA ARG A 572 17.83 12.17 -45.10
C ARG A 572 18.95 11.48 -45.85
N VAL A 573 19.20 11.86 -47.10
CA VAL A 573 20.37 11.37 -47.85
C VAL A 573 21.67 11.87 -47.24
N ALA A 574 21.74 13.15 -46.85
CA ALA A 574 22.90 13.70 -46.14
C ALA A 574 23.11 13.04 -44.78
N ALA A 575 22.05 12.80 -44.00
CA ALA A 575 22.13 12.08 -42.74
C ALA A 575 22.63 10.64 -42.93
N LEU A 576 22.19 9.95 -43.99
CA LEU A 576 22.67 8.59 -44.30
C LEU A 576 24.15 8.58 -44.70
N ALA A 577 24.59 9.59 -45.46
CA ALA A 577 25.99 9.74 -45.86
C ALA A 577 26.94 10.00 -44.68
N VAL A 578 26.43 10.52 -43.56
CA VAL A 578 27.21 10.72 -42.32
C VAL A 578 27.11 9.50 -41.41
N LEU A 579 25.91 8.94 -41.23
CA LEU A 579 25.66 7.87 -40.26
C LEU A 579 26.18 6.50 -40.72
N VAL A 580 26.21 6.23 -42.02
CA VAL A 580 26.73 4.95 -42.54
C VAL A 580 28.25 4.84 -42.31
N PRO A 581 29.10 5.82 -42.69
CA PRO A 581 30.52 5.78 -42.35
C PRO A 581 30.76 5.78 -40.84
N ALA A 582 29.99 6.55 -40.06
CA ALA A 582 30.09 6.54 -38.60
C ALA A 582 29.75 5.17 -38.00
N SER A 583 28.75 4.46 -38.55
CA SER A 583 28.42 3.10 -38.14
C SER A 583 29.54 2.11 -38.50
N VAL A 584 30.09 2.19 -39.72
CA VAL A 584 31.20 1.33 -40.15
C VAL A 584 32.45 1.58 -39.29
N TYR A 585 32.79 2.83 -39.03
CA TYR A 585 33.91 3.21 -38.15
C TYR A 585 33.70 2.71 -36.71
N ALA A 586 32.48 2.84 -36.17
CA ALA A 586 32.14 2.35 -34.83
C ALA A 586 32.16 0.81 -34.71
N TRP A 587 31.96 0.09 -35.83
CA TRP A 587 32.13 -1.36 -35.87
C TRP A 587 33.59 -1.81 -35.99
N THR A 588 34.50 -0.91 -36.38
CA THR A 588 35.94 -1.19 -36.46
C THR A 588 36.72 -0.84 -35.19
N THR A 589 36.08 -0.23 -34.19
CA THR A 589 36.69 0.09 -32.89
C THR A 589 36.36 -0.97 -31.82
N PRO A 590 37.20 -1.12 -30.77
CA PRO A 590 37.02 -2.15 -29.74
C PRO A 590 35.71 -2.02 -28.93
N ASP A 591 35.12 -0.82 -28.88
CA ASP A 591 33.88 -0.50 -28.15
C ASP A 591 32.62 -0.67 -29.02
N CYS A 592 32.37 -1.90 -29.47
CA CYS A 592 31.27 -2.24 -30.39
C CYS A 592 29.85 -1.89 -29.88
N TYR A 593 29.64 -1.69 -28.58
CA TYR A 593 28.34 -1.31 -28.02
C TYR A 593 27.85 0.07 -28.49
N ARG A 594 28.77 0.99 -28.81
CA ARG A 594 28.44 2.32 -29.37
C ARG A 594 27.99 2.27 -30.83
N ALA A 595 28.17 1.15 -31.54
CA ALA A 595 27.78 0.99 -32.93
C ALA A 595 26.27 0.75 -33.13
N THR A 596 25.55 0.36 -32.07
CA THR A 596 24.11 0.01 -32.13
C THR A 596 23.22 1.19 -32.51
N ILE A 597 23.43 2.36 -31.91
CA ILE A 597 22.66 3.58 -32.16
C ILE A 597 22.80 4.09 -33.61
N PRO A 598 24.02 4.32 -34.17
CA PRO A 598 24.18 4.78 -35.55
C PRO A 598 23.71 3.73 -36.57
N THR A 599 23.82 2.43 -36.27
CA THR A 599 23.33 1.36 -37.14
C THR A 599 21.80 1.36 -37.22
N LEU A 600 21.10 1.43 -36.09
CA LEU A 600 19.63 1.49 -36.06
C LEU A 600 19.09 2.76 -36.71
N ALA A 601 19.75 3.91 -36.48
CA ALA A 601 19.40 5.17 -37.13
C ALA A 601 19.57 5.11 -38.66
N SER A 602 20.65 4.48 -39.15
CA SER A 602 20.90 4.29 -40.58
C SER A 602 19.87 3.39 -41.24
N LEU A 603 19.50 2.27 -40.60
CA LEU A 603 18.47 1.35 -41.08
C LEU A 603 17.09 1.99 -41.13
N PHE A 604 16.76 2.80 -40.12
CA PHE A 604 15.49 3.53 -40.08
C PHE A 604 15.41 4.58 -41.20
N LEU A 605 16.48 5.35 -41.43
CA LEU A 605 16.53 6.34 -42.51
C LEU A 605 16.52 5.69 -43.90
N ALA A 606 17.21 4.56 -44.09
CA ALA A 606 17.17 3.78 -45.33
C ALA A 606 15.75 3.24 -45.61
N SER A 607 15.05 2.76 -44.58
CA SER A 607 13.65 2.34 -44.65
C SER A 607 12.73 3.49 -45.10
N GLN A 608 12.90 4.69 -44.53
CA GLN A 608 12.12 5.87 -44.94
C GLN A 608 12.40 6.31 -46.39
N LEU A 609 13.64 6.24 -46.86
CA LEU A 609 13.99 6.59 -48.24
C LEU A 609 13.47 5.54 -49.22
N ARG A 610 13.55 4.25 -48.88
CA ARG A 610 13.05 3.14 -49.72
C ARG A 610 11.54 3.17 -49.87
N THR A 611 10.82 3.43 -48.77
CA THR A 611 9.35 3.57 -48.79
C THR A 611 8.92 4.80 -49.58
N ALA A 612 9.61 5.94 -49.40
CA ALA A 612 9.36 7.15 -50.17
C ALA A 612 9.73 7.03 -51.66
N TRP A 613 10.71 6.19 -52.01
CA TRP A 613 11.12 5.97 -53.41
C TRP A 613 10.17 5.03 -54.15
N ARG A 614 9.71 3.96 -53.47
CA ARG A 614 8.64 3.08 -53.98
C ARG A 614 7.34 3.84 -54.22
N GLY A 615 7.02 4.82 -53.39
CA GLY A 615 5.87 5.72 -53.59
C GLY A 615 6.02 6.69 -54.79
N ARG A 616 7.19 6.77 -55.43
CA ARG A 616 7.41 7.55 -56.66
C ARG A 616 7.35 6.72 -57.94
N GLY A 617 7.48 5.39 -57.86
CA GLY A 617 7.60 4.48 -59.02
C GLY A 617 6.32 3.74 -59.40
N GLY A 618 5.17 4.16 -58.87
CA GLY A 618 3.85 3.59 -59.18
C GLY A 618 2.88 4.62 -59.80
N GLY A 619 3.41 5.55 -60.59
CA GLY A 619 2.65 6.51 -61.37
C GLY A 619 2.85 6.26 -62.86
#